data_AF-A0A961WMF8-F1
#
_entry.id   AF-A0A961WMF8-F1
#
_cell.length_a   1.000
_cell.length_b   1.000
_cell.length_c   1.000
_cell.angle_alpha   90.00
_cell.angle_beta   90.00
_cell.angle_gamma   90.00
#
_symmetry.space_group_name_H-M   'P 1'
#
loop_
_entity.id
_entity.type
_entity.pdbx_description
1 polymer ?
#
loop_
_entity_poly.entity_id
_entity_poly.type
_entity_poly.pdbx_seq_one_letter_code
_entity_poly.pdbx_strand_id
1 'polypeptide(L)' 'GEIQLTDALITLMNRKKQPFHAVRFDGHIYDCGSKIGFLMANVVYALARDDLGPSFKSELKKLL' A
#
# COMPACT_ATOMS: atom_id res chain seq x y z
N GLY A 1 -12.27 22.28 8.82
CA GLY A 1 -12.42 20.98 9.48
C GLY A 1 -13.03 20.03 8.49
N GLU A 2 -12.62 18.77 8.50
CA GLU A 2 -13.13 17.74 7.60
C GLU A 2 -14.17 16.89 8.32
N ILE A 3 -15.22 16.48 7.60
CA ILE A 3 -16.14 15.45 8.09
C ILE A 3 -15.45 14.10 7.88
N GLN A 4 -15.15 13.41 8.98
CA GLN A 4 -14.38 12.17 8.94
C GLN A 4 -15.27 10.97 8.61
N LEU A 5 -14.86 10.20 7.59
CA LEU A 5 -15.56 8.95 7.23
C LEU A 5 -15.55 7.95 8.39
N THR A 6 -14.47 7.88 9.16
CA THR A 6 -14.31 6.97 10.30
C THR A 6 -15.40 7.14 11.36
N ASP A 7 -15.83 8.37 11.63
CA ASP A 7 -16.91 8.67 12.58
C ASP A 7 -18.25 8.10 12.11
N ALA A 8 -18.52 8.17 10.80
CA ALA A 8 -19.71 7.58 10.20
C ALA A 8 -19.66 6.04 10.26
N LEU A 9 -18.50 5.43 9.99
CA LEU A 9 -18.33 3.97 10.09
C LEU A 9 -18.56 3.46 11.52
N ILE A 10 -18.03 4.16 12.53
CA ILE A 10 -18.27 3.86 13.95
C ILE A 10 -19.76 3.95 14.28
N THR A 11 -20.46 4.95 13.74
CA THR A 11 -21.91 5.11 13.92
C THR A 11 -22.70 3.93 13.34
N LEU A 12 -22.35 3.48 12.14
CA LEU A 12 -22.98 2.33 11.49
C LEU A 12 -22.78 1.03 12.29
N MET A 13 -21.54 0.79 12.73
CA MET A 13 -21.19 -0.39 13.52
C MET A 13 -21.89 -0.39 14.89
N ASN A 14 -21.79 0.71 15.65
CA ASN A 14 -22.20 0.73 17.05
C ASN A 14 -23.67 1.11 17.28
N ARG A 15 -24.16 2.14 16.57
CA ARG A 15 -25.51 2.68 16.77
C ARG A 15 -26.54 2.00 15.87
N LYS A 16 -26.16 1.74 14.61
CA LYS A 16 -27.05 1.08 13.64
C LYS A 16 -26.92 -0.44 13.63
N LYS A 17 -25.93 -1.00 14.35
CA LYS A 17 -25.69 -2.45 14.50
C LYS A 17 -25.54 -3.20 13.17
N GLN A 18 -25.04 -2.50 12.16
CA GLN A 18 -24.78 -3.12 10.85
C GLN A 18 -23.61 -4.11 10.98
N PRO A 19 -23.69 -5.32 10.40
CA PRO A 19 -22.56 -6.23 10.32
C PRO A 19 -21.35 -5.54 9.70
N PHE A 20 -20.20 -5.62 10.38
CA PHE A 20 -18.98 -4.91 10.01
C PHE A 20 -17.79 -5.85 10.16
N HIS A 21 -17.06 -6.06 9.07
CA HIS A 21 -15.97 -7.04 9.01
C HIS A 21 -14.73 -6.40 8.40
N ALA A 22 -13.56 -6.71 8.96
CA ALA A 22 -12.28 -6.39 8.36
C ALA A 22 -11.82 -7.55 7.47
N VAL A 23 -11.27 -7.22 6.31
CA VAL A 23 -10.62 -8.20 5.43
C VAL A 23 -9.12 -8.07 5.60
N ARG A 24 -8.45 -9.19 5.89
CA ARG A 24 -7.00 -9.24 5.91
C ARG A 24 -6.50 -9.37 4.47
N PHE A 25 -5.72 -8.40 4.02
CA PHE A 25 -5.03 -8.51 2.75
C PHE A 25 -3.81 -9.43 2.89
N ASP A 26 -3.69 -10.39 1.98
CA ASP A 26 -2.55 -11.31 1.91
C ASP A 26 -1.63 -10.88 0.76
N GLY A 27 -0.71 -9.98 1.08
CA GLY A 27 0.20 -9.38 0.12
C GLY A 27 1.07 -8.31 0.77
N HIS A 28 1.86 -7.63 -0.06
CA HIS A 28 2.71 -6.53 0.38
C HIS A 28 2.01 -5.19 0.15
N ILE A 29 1.93 -4.38 1.20
CA ILE A 29 1.38 -3.02 1.15
C ILE A 29 2.56 -2.05 1.08
N TYR A 30 2.54 -1.16 0.10
CA TYR A 30 3.47 -0.05 0.00
C TYR A 30 2.68 1.26 0.12
N ASP A 31 2.94 2.03 1.17
CA ASP A 31 2.30 3.33 1.37
C ASP A 31 2.92 4.40 0.46
N CYS A 32 2.31 4.60 -0.70
CA CYS A 32 2.72 5.63 -1.67
C CYS A 32 2.42 7.07 -1.22
N GLY A 33 1.72 7.28 -0.10
CA GLY A 33 1.60 8.59 0.55
C GLY A 33 2.89 9.00 1.27
N SER A 34 3.74 8.03 1.62
CA SER A 34 5.06 8.27 2.20
C SER A 34 6.15 8.27 1.13
N LYS A 35 7.19 9.10 1.29
CA LYS A 35 8.32 9.17 0.34
C LYS A 35 9.04 7.83 0.19
N ILE A 36 9.28 7.14 1.32
CA ILE A 36 9.97 5.84 1.32
C ILE A 36 9.08 4.76 0.70
N GLY A 37 7.79 4.71 1.06
CA GLY A 37 6.87 3.71 0.49
C GLY A 37 6.67 3.90 -1.02
N PHE A 38 6.63 5.14 -1.51
CA PHE A 38 6.61 5.42 -2.94
C PHE A 38 7.85 4.89 -3.67
N LEU A 39 9.06 5.15 -3.14
CA LEU A 39 10.30 4.66 -3.75
C LEU A 39 10.37 3.12 -3.73
N MET A 40 9.98 2.50 -2.62
CA MET A 40 9.95 1.04 -2.48
C MET A 40 8.97 0.39 -3.44
N ALA A 41 7.77 0.96 -3.62
CA ALA A 41 6.81 0.47 -4.61
C ALA A 41 7.44 0.44 -6.00
N ASN A 42 8.07 1.55 -6.43
CA ASN A 42 8.71 1.61 -7.75
C ASN A 42 9.82 0.57 -7.91
N VAL A 43 10.69 0.40 -6.90
CA VAL A 43 11.77 -0.60 -6.95
C VAL A 43 11.22 -2.02 -7.08
N VAL A 44 10.23 -2.39 -6.28
CA VAL A 44 9.64 -3.73 -6.29
C VAL A 44 8.94 -4.01 -7.61
N TYR A 45 8.14 -3.07 -8.11
CA TYR A 45 7.44 -3.22 -9.39
C TYR A 45 8.42 -3.28 -10.57
N ALA A 46 9.53 -2.53 -10.54
CA ALA A 46 10.56 -2.61 -11.58
C ALA A 46 11.29 -3.95 -11.57
N LEU A 47 11.61 -4.49 -10.39
CA LEU A 47 12.30 -5.78 -10.25
C LEU A 47 11.41 -6.98 -10.60
N ALA A 48 10.09 -6.87 -10.47
CA ALA A 48 9.13 -7.92 -10.80
C ALA A 48 8.85 -8.07 -12.31
N ARG A 49 9.32 -7.13 -13.14
CA ARG A 49 9.10 -7.15 -14.59
C ARG A 49 10.19 -7.93 -15.30
N ASP A 50 9.80 -8.87 -16.17
CA ASP A 50 10.76 -9.71 -16.90
C ASP A 50 11.63 -8.91 -17.90
N ASP A 51 11.08 -7.85 -18.50
CA ASP A 51 11.75 -7.00 -19.48
C ASP A 51 12.70 -5.96 -18.86
N LEU A 52 12.52 -5.66 -17.57
CA LEU A 52 13.21 -4.55 -16.89
C LEU A 52 14.06 -5.02 -15.70
N GLY A 53 13.54 -5.96 -14.91
CA GLY A 53 14.08 -6.42 -13.65
C GLY A 53 15.55 -6.87 -13.71
N PRO A 54 15.98 -7.68 -14.70
CA PRO A 54 17.37 -8.11 -14.82
C PRO A 54 18.36 -6.94 -14.97
N SER A 55 18.05 -5.99 -15.86
CA SER A 55 18.89 -4.80 -16.08
C SER A 55 18.86 -3.88 -14.87
N PHE A 56 17.68 -3.61 -14.31
CA PHE A 56 17.52 -2.73 -13.15
C PHE A 56 18.22 -3.27 -11.89
N LYS A 57 18.15 -4.58 -11.65
CA LYS A 57 18.88 -5.24 -10.55
C LYS A 57 20.39 -5.08 -10.69
N SER A 58 20.90 -5.11 -11.92
CA SER A 58 22.34 -4.88 -12.17
C SER A 58 22.74 -3.45 -11.83
N GLU A 59 21.90 -2.45 -12.14
CA GLU A 59 22.19 -1.05 -11.80
C GLU A 59 22.12 -0.79 -10.29
N LEU A 60 21.12 -1.35 -9.59
CA LEU A 60 21.02 -1.22 -8.13
C LEU A 60 22.26 -1.77 -7.41
N LYS A 61 22.83 -2.88 -7.88
CA LYS A 61 24.05 -3.46 -7.32
C LYS A 61 25.30 -2.59 -7.47
N LYS A 62 25.32 -1.64 -8.41
CA LYS A 62 26.45 -0.70 -8.59
C LYS A 62 26.36 0.49 -7.63
N LEU A 63 25.17 0.76 -7.09
CA LEU A 63 24.88 1.90 -6.23
C LEU A 63 25.02 1.58 -4.73
N LEU A 64 25.08 0.30 -4.38
CA LEU A 64 25.15 -0.24 -3.01
C LEU A 64 26.51 -0.90 -2.78
#